data_AF-A0A2E1ZHR7-F1
#
_entry.id   AF-A0A2E1ZHR7-F1
#
_cell.length_a   1.000
_cell.length_b   1.000
_cell.length_c   1.000
_cell.angle_alpha   90.00
_cell.angle_beta   90.00
_cell.angle_gamma   90.00
#
_symmetry.space_group_name_H-M   'P 1'
#
loop_
_entity.id
_entity.type
_entity.pdbx_description
1 polymer ?
#
loop_
_entity_poly.entity_id
_entity_poly.type
_entity_poly.pdbx_seq_one_letter_code
_entity_poly.pdbx_strand_id
1 'polypeptide(L)'
;MSRKKLTVHDYLECKGKRQLSVIFVHNADEAAAAEEAGIDMICTSHDAPQYGIYNSFDELKRIREAAPSCFMQSGGAVRVASEYE
;
A
#
# COMPACT_ATOMS: atom_id res chain seq x y z
N MET A 1 -1.47 -20.89 -3.35
CA MET A 1 -2.53 -20.28 -4.18
C MET A 1 -2.47 -18.79 -3.92
N SER A 2 -2.30 -17.95 -4.95
CA SER A 2 -2.29 -16.50 -4.75
C SER A 2 -3.68 -16.04 -4.27
N ARG A 3 -3.72 -15.23 -3.22
CA ARG A 3 -4.95 -14.68 -2.66
C ARG A 3 -5.62 -13.75 -3.70
N LYS A 4 -6.95 -13.67 -3.73
CA LYS A 4 -7.66 -12.74 -4.62
C LYS A 4 -7.21 -11.31 -4.27
N LYS A 5 -6.70 -10.56 -5.25
CA LYS A 5 -6.50 -9.12 -5.13
C LYS A 5 -7.87 -8.43 -5.09
N LEU A 6 -8.20 -7.83 -3.95
CA LEU A 6 -9.47 -7.12 -3.78
C LEU A 6 -9.47 -5.81 -4.58
N THR A 7 -10.59 -5.54 -5.22
CA THR A 7 -10.87 -4.28 -5.93
C THR A 7 -11.47 -3.25 -4.97
N VAL A 8 -11.55 -1.99 -5.41
CA VAL A 8 -12.26 -0.94 -4.66
C VAL A 8 -13.72 -1.33 -4.37
N HIS A 9 -14.39 -1.99 -5.32
CA HIS A 9 -15.75 -2.50 -5.14
C HIS A 9 -15.81 -3.55 -4.02
N ASP A 10 -14.91 -4.55 -4.03
CA ASP A 10 -14.88 -5.58 -2.99
C ASP A 10 -14.70 -4.98 -1.58
N TYR A 11 -13.88 -3.93 -1.44
CA TYR A 11 -13.71 -3.22 -0.17
C TYR A 11 -14.96 -2.46 0.25
N LEU A 12 -15.66 -1.82 -0.69
CA LEU A 12 -16.93 -1.16 -0.40
C LEU A 12 -17.97 -2.16 0.13
N GLU A 13 -18.02 -3.37 -0.45
CA GLU A 13 -18.91 -4.43 0.00
C GLU A 13 -18.59 -4.98 1.40
N CYS A 14 -17.32 -4.87 1.83
CA CYS A 14 -16.86 -5.24 3.17
C CYS A 14 -17.29 -4.25 4.26
N LYS A 15 -17.67 -3.03 3.91
CA LYS A 15 -18.01 -1.96 4.86
C LYS A 15 -19.10 -2.41 5.84
N GLY A 16 -18.78 -2.41 7.13
CA GLY A 16 -19.69 -2.83 8.20
C GLY A 16 -19.88 -4.35 8.35
N LYS A 17 -19.19 -5.18 7.55
CA LYS A 17 -19.31 -6.65 7.58
C LYS A 17 -18.00 -7.36 7.94
N ARG A 18 -16.86 -6.80 7.54
CA ARG A 18 -15.53 -7.37 7.80
C ARG A 18 -14.55 -6.26 8.15
N GLN A 19 -13.74 -6.50 9.18
CA GLN A 19 -12.61 -5.64 9.49
C GLN A 19 -11.47 -5.89 8.49
N LEU A 20 -10.92 -4.83 7.94
CA LEU A 20 -9.80 -4.87 7.00
C LEU A 20 -8.51 -4.52 7.74
N SER A 21 -7.43 -5.26 7.45
CA SER A 21 -6.10 -4.97 7.98
C SER A 21 -5.30 -4.07 7.04
N VAL A 22 -4.60 -3.10 7.62
CA VAL A 22 -3.68 -2.21 6.89
C VAL A 22 -2.37 -2.07 7.65
N ILE A 23 -1.26 -2.08 6.93
CA ILE A 23 0.07 -1.84 7.50
C ILE A 23 0.91 -0.97 6.58
N PHE A 24 1.77 -0.13 7.17
CA PHE A 24 2.75 0.64 6.42
C PHE A 24 4.00 -0.19 6.19
N VAL A 25 4.52 -0.19 4.96
CA VAL A 25 5.74 -0.94 4.59
C VAL A 25 6.79 -0.03 3.94
N HIS A 26 8.05 -0.28 4.25
CA HIS A 26 9.19 0.49 3.78
C HIS A 26 9.98 -0.22 2.67
N ASN A 27 9.87 -1.52 2.52
CA ASN A 27 10.68 -2.26 1.55
C ASN A 27 9.96 -3.52 1.06
N ALA A 28 10.54 -4.15 0.05
CA ALA A 28 10.01 -5.38 -0.54
C ALA A 28 9.86 -6.53 0.47
N ASP A 29 10.74 -6.65 1.48
CA ASP A 29 10.70 -7.75 2.46
C ASP A 29 9.51 -7.59 3.42
N GLU A 30 9.26 -6.37 3.90
CA GLU A 30 8.07 -6.05 4.70
C GLU A 30 6.78 -6.28 3.91
N ALA A 31 6.77 -5.94 2.62
CA ALA A 31 5.65 -6.18 1.72
C ALA A 31 5.40 -7.68 1.50
N ALA A 32 6.45 -8.47 1.30
CA ALA A 32 6.34 -9.93 1.18
C ALA A 32 5.80 -10.57 2.47
N ALA A 33 6.26 -10.11 3.63
CA ALA A 33 5.74 -10.56 4.92
C ALA A 33 4.25 -10.21 5.09
N ALA A 34 3.82 -9.02 4.65
CA ALA A 34 2.42 -8.62 4.68
C ALA A 34 1.54 -9.50 3.76
N GLU A 35 2.03 -9.84 2.56
CA GLU A 35 1.37 -10.75 1.63
C GLU A 35 1.20 -12.15 2.24
N GLU A 36 2.26 -12.70 2.84
CA GLU A 36 2.24 -14.01 3.50
C GLU A 36 1.28 -14.04 4.70
N ALA A 37 1.27 -12.96 5.50
CA ALA A 37 0.37 -12.81 6.64
C ALA A 37 -1.09 -12.57 6.23
N GLY A 38 -1.38 -12.39 4.93
CA GLY A 38 -2.73 -12.16 4.43
C GLY A 38 -3.28 -10.78 4.79
N ILE A 39 -2.43 -9.77 4.87
CA ILE A 39 -2.85 -8.38 5.06
C ILE A 39 -3.72 -7.91 3.88
N ASP A 40 -4.75 -7.12 4.17
CA ASP A 40 -5.68 -6.66 3.13
C ASP A 40 -5.12 -5.50 2.33
N MET A 41 -4.48 -4.54 2.98
CA MET A 41 -3.96 -3.34 2.35
C MET A 41 -2.55 -3.02 2.86
N ILE A 42 -1.68 -2.58 1.96
CA ILE A 42 -0.40 -1.97 2.32
C ILE A 42 -0.43 -0.48 1.97
N CYS A 43 0.10 0.35 2.84
CA CYS A 43 0.40 1.74 2.56
C CYS A 43 1.91 1.96 2.54
N THR A 44 2.36 2.84 1.67
CA THR A 44 3.79 3.18 1.55
C THR A 44 3.92 4.57 0.92
N SER A 45 5.15 5.07 0.83
CA SER A 45 5.46 6.35 0.22
C SER A 45 6.92 6.35 -0.25
N HIS A 46 7.29 7.35 -1.02
CA HIS A 46 8.62 7.52 -1.59
C HIS A 46 8.97 9.01 -1.67
N ASP A 47 10.27 9.29 -1.73
CA ASP A 47 10.87 10.60 -1.96
C ASP A 47 10.43 11.72 -1.00
N ALA A 48 10.01 11.36 0.23
CA ALA A 48 9.49 12.29 1.23
C ALA A 48 10.39 12.38 2.50
N PRO A 49 11.67 12.78 2.36
CA PRO A 49 12.63 12.79 3.47
C PRO A 49 12.23 13.72 4.61
N GLN A 50 11.42 14.76 4.35
CA GLN A 50 10.85 15.65 5.38
C GLN A 50 9.93 14.93 6.38
N TYR A 51 9.44 13.73 6.03
CA TYR A 51 8.65 12.87 6.90
C TYR A 51 9.39 11.59 7.30
N GLY A 52 10.71 11.54 7.10
CA GLY A 52 11.53 10.36 7.41
C GLY A 52 11.39 9.21 6.42
N ILE A 53 10.83 9.46 5.23
CA ILE A 53 10.60 8.45 4.20
C ILE A 53 11.70 8.58 3.14
N TYR A 54 12.62 7.62 3.15
CA TYR A 54 13.81 7.62 2.28
C TYR A 54 13.71 6.62 1.13
N ASN A 55 12.56 5.98 0.97
CA ASN A 55 12.31 5.05 -0.14
C ASN A 55 12.34 5.78 -1.47
N SER A 56 12.93 5.15 -2.48
CA SER A 56 12.87 5.63 -3.86
C SER A 56 11.60 5.13 -4.57
N PHE A 57 11.27 5.75 -5.69
CA PHE A 57 10.22 5.24 -6.58
C PHE A 57 10.51 3.81 -7.12
N ASP A 58 11.78 3.41 -7.24
CA ASP A 58 12.11 2.05 -7.65
C ASP A 58 11.85 1.03 -6.54
N GLU A 59 12.10 1.38 -5.28
CA GLU A 59 11.70 0.54 -4.15
C GLU A 59 10.18 0.38 -4.07
N LEU A 60 9.43 1.43 -4.42
CA LEU A 60 7.97 1.37 -4.54
C LEU A 60 7.49 0.31 -5.54
N LYS A 61 8.18 0.16 -6.69
CA LYS A 61 7.88 -0.89 -7.68
C LYS A 61 8.16 -2.28 -7.11
N ARG A 62 9.28 -2.44 -6.40
CA ARG A 62 9.65 -3.72 -5.74
C ARG A 62 8.63 -4.11 -4.67
N ILE A 63 8.15 -3.16 -3.87
CA ILE A 63 7.04 -3.36 -2.92
C ILE A 63 5.77 -3.86 -3.63
N ARG A 64 5.41 -3.26 -4.78
CA ARG A 64 4.24 -3.68 -5.56
C ARG A 64 4.37 -5.11 -6.10
N GLU A 65 5.57 -5.50 -6.52
CA GLU A 65 5.87 -6.85 -7.00
C GLU A 65 5.82 -7.89 -5.88
N ALA A 66 6.35 -7.55 -4.70
CA ALA A 66 6.44 -8.44 -3.54
C ALA A 66 5.08 -8.77 -2.91
N ALA A 67 4.10 -7.85 -2.98
CA ALA A 67 2.77 -8.04 -2.39
C ALA A 67 1.65 -7.96 -3.44
N PRO A 68 1.55 -8.92 -4.38
CA PRO A 68 0.67 -8.84 -5.55
C PRO A 68 -0.83 -8.88 -5.23
N SER A 69 -1.25 -9.46 -4.09
CA SER A 69 -2.67 -9.51 -3.70
C SER A 69 -3.08 -8.39 -2.75
N CYS A 70 -2.13 -7.79 -2.03
CA CYS A 70 -2.39 -6.60 -1.21
C CYS A 70 -2.82 -5.42 -2.10
N PHE A 71 -3.89 -4.72 -1.70
CA PHE A 71 -4.19 -3.42 -2.29
C PHE A 71 -3.17 -2.40 -1.80
N MET A 72 -2.62 -1.60 -2.70
CA MET A 72 -1.53 -0.70 -2.39
C MET A 72 -1.96 0.75 -2.53
N GLN A 73 -1.75 1.52 -1.46
CA GLN A 73 -1.85 2.97 -1.47
C GLN A 73 -0.44 3.56 -1.39
N SER A 74 -0.11 4.48 -2.28
CA SER A 74 1.16 5.21 -2.23
C SER A 74 0.92 6.71 -2.16
N GLY A 75 1.55 7.37 -1.18
CA GLY A 75 1.66 8.84 -1.14
C GLY A 75 2.91 9.32 -1.87
N GLY A 76 2.81 10.39 -2.64
CA GLY A 76 3.97 11.10 -3.21
C GLY A 76 4.51 12.17 -2.24
N ALA A 77 5.73 12.64 -2.51
CA ALA A 77 6.45 13.59 -1.68
C ALA A 77 5.84 15.00 -1.59
N VAL A 78 5.08 15.38 -2.61
CA VAL A 78 4.53 16.73 -2.75
C VAL A 78 3.03 16.67 -2.55
N ARG A 79 2.46 17.61 -1.78
CA ARG A 79 1.03 17.92 -1.92
C ARG A 79 0.82 18.33 -3.36
N VAL A 80 0.16 17.50 -4.14
CA VAL A 80 -0.48 17.99 -5.36
C VAL A 80 -1.52 18.98 -4.85
N ALA A 81 -1.23 20.28 -4.95
CA ALA A 81 -2.22 21.30 -4.64
C ALA A 81 -3.46 20.92 -5.45
N SER A 82 -4.53 20.60 -4.74
CA SER A 82 -5.83 20.46 -5.38
C SER A 82 -6.10 21.77 -6.13
N GLU A 83 -6.69 21.72 -7.32
CA GLU A 83 -7.17 22.95 -7.98
C GLU A 83 -8.23 23.70 -7.14
N TYR A 84 -8.66 23.09 -6.03
CA TYR A 84 -9.57 23.62 -5.02
C TYR A 84 -8.88 24.12 -3.73
N GLU A 85 -7.53 24.13 -3.65
CA GLU A 85 -6.77 24.80 -2.57
C GLU A 85 -6.24 26.18 -3.00
#